data_AF-A0AAV9ZQJ6-F1
#
_entry.id   AF-A0AAV9ZQJ6-F1
#
_cell.length_a   1.000
_cell.length_b   1.000
_cell.length_c   1.000
_cell.angle_alpha   90.00
_cell.angle_beta   90.00
_cell.angle_gamma   90.00
#
_symmetry.space_group_name_H-M   'P 1'
#
loop_
_entity.id
_entity.type
_entity.pdbx_description
1 polymer ?
#
loop_
_entity_poly.entity_id
_entity_poly.type
_entity_poly.pdbx_seq_one_letter_code
_entity_poly.pdbx_strand_id
1 'polypeptide(L)'
;MDGKKIPHCICAVSICNQPLANYKNGRFCSSHLGMREICGIIPCGQPVQEGRLTCGRQSHKDWHAKYLDRFSRLSFPGVQRVLRRQNDTATASGPTLHLALSDLEGTPGDQVAHTFRARTIYCLQTVQWACGCPIGWGKCYNSESSSQVLGILDKIWEEHPNSKPSILAYDDACNLLRHIQHTTRALWLTGYEAQLRQMSDTNYDSVVHVLMLLYKESVEERVEKKQRLLTDDFWRQVSDTN
;
A
#
# COMPACT_ATOMS: atom_id res chain seq x y z
N MET A 1 7.23 -3.43 -11.38
CA MET A 1 6.60 -4.29 -10.36
C MET A 1 5.10 -4.05 -10.44
N ASP A 2 4.30 -5.01 -10.87
CA ASP A 2 2.84 -4.95 -10.65
C ASP A 2 2.54 -5.85 -9.45
N GLY A 3 2.50 -5.24 -8.28
CA GLY A 3 2.42 -5.94 -7.00
C GLY A 3 1.03 -6.51 -6.80
N LYS A 4 0.90 -7.85 -6.76
CA LYS A 4 -0.28 -8.50 -6.19
C LYS A 4 -0.48 -7.95 -4.78
N LYS A 5 -1.53 -7.14 -4.57
CA LYS A 5 -1.88 -6.61 -3.25
C LYS A 5 -2.29 -7.77 -2.37
N ILE A 6 -1.39 -8.23 -1.49
CA ILE A 6 -1.72 -9.21 -0.45
C ILE A 6 -2.34 -8.42 0.69
N PRO A 7 -3.67 -8.52 0.93
CA PRO A 7 -4.32 -7.76 1.97
C PRO A 7 -3.89 -8.32 3.34
N HIS A 8 -3.13 -7.54 4.11
CA HIS A 8 -2.83 -7.86 5.50
C HIS A 8 -3.71 -7.02 6.43
N CYS A 9 -4.49 -7.69 7.28
CA CYS A 9 -5.41 -7.04 8.20
C CYS A 9 -4.71 -6.52 9.46
N ILE A 10 -5.13 -5.34 9.91
CA ILE A 10 -4.68 -4.65 11.13
C ILE A 10 -5.90 -4.16 11.91
N CYS A 11 -5.66 -3.65 13.12
CA CYS A 11 -6.71 -3.10 13.99
C CYS A 11 -7.66 -2.13 13.26
N ALA A 12 -8.96 -2.24 13.54
CA ALA A 12 -10.01 -1.41 12.94
C ALA A 12 -9.94 0.08 13.34
N VAL A 13 -9.24 0.41 14.42
CA VAL A 13 -9.04 1.80 14.88
C VAL A 13 -8.16 2.55 13.89
N SER A 14 -8.59 3.74 13.47
CA SER A 14 -7.95 4.54 12.39
C SER A 14 -6.49 4.92 12.66
N ILE A 15 -6.12 5.15 13.92
CA ILE A 15 -4.76 5.53 14.33
C ILE A 15 -3.89 4.33 14.76
N CYS A 16 -4.44 3.11 14.74
CA CYS A 16 -3.75 1.94 15.25
C CYS A 16 -3.17 1.09 14.11
N ASN A 17 -1.88 0.77 14.22
CA ASN A 17 -1.15 -0.06 13.26
C ASN A 17 -0.80 -1.46 13.81
N GLN A 18 -1.35 -1.81 14.98
CA GLN A 18 -1.05 -3.07 15.66
C GLN A 18 -1.73 -4.27 14.95
N PRO A 19 -1.10 -5.46 15.01
CA PRO A 19 -1.67 -6.68 14.45
C PRO A 19 -2.99 -7.05 15.16
N LEU A 20 -3.84 -7.78 14.45
CA LEU A 20 -5.07 -8.30 15.04
C LEU A 20 -4.75 -9.32 16.14
N ALA A 21 -5.50 -9.28 17.24
CA ALA A 21 -5.42 -10.32 18.26
C ALA A 21 -5.87 -11.69 17.71
N ASN A 22 -6.80 -11.68 16.76
CA ASN A 22 -7.28 -12.86 16.07
C ASN A 22 -7.55 -12.53 14.60
N TYR A 23 -6.85 -13.22 13.69
CA TYR A 23 -6.96 -12.98 12.25
C TYR A 23 -8.16 -13.69 11.58
N LYS A 24 -8.78 -14.68 12.22
CA LYS A 24 -9.91 -15.43 11.62
C LYS A 24 -11.20 -14.61 11.61
N ASN A 25 -11.51 -13.96 12.73
CA ASN A 25 -12.77 -13.23 12.94
C ASN A 25 -12.61 -11.98 13.83
N GLY A 26 -11.38 -11.59 14.16
CA GLY A 26 -11.12 -10.41 14.97
C GLY A 26 -11.09 -9.11 14.15
N ARG A 27 -11.38 -8.01 14.85
CA ARG A 27 -11.33 -6.64 14.30
C ARG A 27 -10.31 -5.74 14.99
N PHE A 28 -9.87 -6.12 16.19
CA PHE A 28 -9.04 -5.30 17.05
C PHE A 28 -7.74 -6.01 17.44
N CYS A 29 -6.72 -5.22 17.78
CA CYS A 29 -5.50 -5.70 18.45
C CYS A 29 -5.76 -5.96 19.93
N SER A 30 -4.80 -6.56 20.63
CA SER A 30 -4.89 -6.89 22.06
C SER A 30 -5.26 -5.69 22.93
N SER A 31 -4.66 -4.52 22.67
CA SER A 31 -4.93 -3.29 23.43
C SER A 31 -6.32 -2.69 23.17
N HIS A 32 -6.93 -2.94 22.01
CA HIS A 32 -8.23 -2.39 21.61
C HIS A 32 -9.36 -3.43 21.69
N LEU A 33 -9.14 -4.58 22.33
CA LEU A 33 -10.17 -5.62 22.48
C LEU A 33 -11.44 -5.09 23.15
N GLY A 34 -11.33 -4.16 24.11
CA GLY A 34 -12.50 -3.56 24.78
C GLY A 34 -13.44 -2.81 23.84
N MET A 35 -12.94 -2.31 22.70
CA MET A 35 -13.80 -1.65 21.69
C MET A 35 -14.76 -2.62 21.00
N ARG A 36 -14.60 -3.94 21.18
CA ARG A 36 -15.56 -4.93 20.68
C ARG A 36 -16.93 -4.82 21.37
N GLU A 37 -16.95 -4.30 22.59
CA GLU A 37 -18.15 -4.16 23.44
C GLU A 37 -18.84 -2.80 23.23
N ILE A 38 -18.25 -1.93 22.41
CA ILE A 38 -18.76 -0.60 22.07
C ILE A 38 -19.31 -0.63 20.64
N CYS A 39 -20.38 0.12 20.41
CA CYS A 39 -20.99 0.29 19.10
C CYS A 39 -19.94 0.66 18.05
N GLY A 40 -19.92 -0.07 16.94
CA GLY A 40 -18.93 0.11 15.88
C GLY A 40 -19.07 1.40 15.08
N ILE A 41 -20.12 2.19 15.29
CA ILE A 41 -20.31 3.52 14.68
C ILE A 41 -19.68 4.58 15.58
N ILE A 42 -18.76 5.37 15.04
CA ILE A 42 -18.06 6.43 15.75
C ILE A 42 -18.79 7.76 15.46
N PRO A 43 -19.07 8.61 16.48
CA PRO A 43 -18.69 8.53 17.90
C PRO A 43 -19.84 8.09 18.84
N CYS A 44 -20.52 6.97 18.59
CA CYS A 44 -21.70 6.57 19.39
C CYS A 44 -21.40 6.30 20.88
N GLY A 45 -20.33 5.55 21.18
CA GLY A 45 -19.90 5.22 22.55
C GLY A 45 -20.82 4.28 23.36
N GLN A 46 -22.01 3.93 22.87
CA GLN A 46 -22.94 3.03 23.57
C GLN A 46 -22.51 1.55 23.49
N PRO A 47 -22.85 0.72 24.48
CA PRO A 47 -22.53 -0.72 24.44
C PRO A 47 -23.25 -1.43 23.30
N VAL A 48 -22.63 -2.48 22.77
CA VAL A 48 -23.25 -3.35 21.75
C VAL A 48 -24.33 -4.23 22.36
N GLN A 49 -25.31 -4.61 21.54
CA GLN A 49 -26.20 -5.71 21.89
C GLN A 49 -25.49 -7.06 21.68
N GLU A 50 -25.84 -8.06 22.48
CA GLU A 50 -25.24 -9.39 22.42
C GLU A 50 -25.29 -9.98 21.00
N GLY A 51 -24.14 -10.46 20.51
CA GLY A 51 -24.00 -10.99 19.14
C GLY A 51 -24.07 -9.95 18.01
N ARG A 52 -24.19 -8.64 18.30
CA ARG A 52 -24.24 -7.56 17.31
C ARG A 52 -23.02 -6.65 17.38
N LEU A 53 -22.82 -5.85 16.32
CA LEU A 53 -21.74 -4.85 16.23
C LEU A 53 -22.22 -3.41 16.53
N THR A 54 -23.51 -3.23 16.80
CA THR A 54 -24.15 -1.92 17.03
C THR A 54 -24.90 -1.90 18.36
N CYS A 55 -25.17 -0.70 18.86
CA CYS A 55 -26.05 -0.49 20.01
C CYS A 55 -27.54 -0.70 19.67
N GLY A 56 -28.40 -0.41 20.65
CA GLY A 56 -29.86 -0.56 20.54
C GLY A 56 -30.56 0.43 19.59
N ARG A 57 -29.90 1.51 19.14
CA ARG A 57 -30.49 2.54 18.27
C ARG A 57 -30.91 1.94 16.92
N GLN A 58 -32.13 2.24 16.49
CA GLN A 58 -32.66 1.70 15.23
C GLN A 58 -31.88 2.22 14.02
N SER A 59 -31.51 3.51 14.01
CA SER A 59 -30.65 4.12 12.98
C SER A 59 -29.36 3.34 12.74
N HIS A 60 -28.69 2.92 13.82
CA HIS A 60 -27.42 2.19 13.74
C HIS A 60 -27.62 0.75 13.25
N LYS A 61 -28.70 0.09 13.67
CA LYS A 61 -29.05 -1.26 13.21
C LYS A 61 -29.37 -1.27 11.72
N ASP A 62 -30.19 -0.32 11.27
CA ASP A 62 -30.59 -0.19 9.88
C ASP A 62 -29.39 0.11 8.99
N TRP A 63 -28.50 1.00 9.45
CA TRP A 63 -27.26 1.31 8.76
C TRP A 63 -26.34 0.09 8.66
N HIS A 64 -26.15 -0.65 9.75
CA HIS A 64 -25.35 -1.88 9.75
C HIS A 64 -25.96 -2.98 8.88
N ALA A 65 -27.29 -3.09 8.81
CA ALA A 65 -27.97 -4.01 7.91
C ALA A 65 -27.70 -3.66 6.43
N LYS A 66 -27.80 -2.38 6.06
CA LYS A 66 -27.43 -1.89 4.72
C LYS A 66 -25.94 -2.10 4.40
N TYR A 67 -25.07 -1.89 5.39
CA TYR A 67 -23.65 -2.17 5.27
C TYR A 67 -23.39 -3.66 5.01
N LEU A 68 -24.04 -4.56 5.76
CA LEU A 68 -23.93 -6.00 5.54
C LEU A 68 -24.46 -6.38 4.15
N ASP A 69 -25.62 -5.90 3.73
CA ASP A 69 -26.16 -6.18 2.40
C ASP A 69 -25.16 -5.79 1.28
N ARG A 70 -24.50 -4.63 1.45
CA ARG A 70 -23.47 -4.15 0.51
C ARG A 70 -22.17 -4.95 0.54
N PHE A 71 -21.65 -5.27 1.73
CA PHE A 71 -20.27 -5.75 1.91
C PHE A 71 -20.15 -7.22 2.35
N SER A 72 -21.24 -7.91 2.69
CA SER A 72 -21.24 -9.33 3.10
C SER A 72 -21.04 -10.33 1.95
N ARG A 73 -20.64 -9.82 0.78
CA ARG A 73 -20.36 -10.50 -0.50
C ARG A 73 -21.63 -10.73 -1.33
N LEU A 74 -21.65 -10.02 -2.47
CA LEU A 74 -21.94 -10.66 -3.75
C LEU A 74 -21.04 -11.90 -3.88
N SER A 75 -21.55 -13.05 -3.49
CA SER A 75 -20.94 -14.34 -3.83
C SER A 75 -20.94 -14.48 -5.36
N PHE A 76 -19.98 -15.19 -5.96
CA PHE A 76 -19.98 -15.47 -7.42
C PHE A 76 -21.36 -16.02 -7.92
N PRO A 77 -22.08 -16.87 -7.15
CA PRO A 77 -23.47 -17.23 -7.43
C PRO A 77 -24.49 -16.08 -7.31
N GLY A 78 -24.25 -15.09 -6.47
CA GLY A 78 -25.03 -13.86 -6.36
C GLY A 78 -24.86 -12.97 -7.59
N VAL A 79 -23.64 -12.82 -8.09
CA VAL A 79 -23.33 -12.12 -9.35
C VAL A 79 -23.99 -12.84 -10.53
N GLN A 80 -23.87 -14.17 -10.62
CA GLN A 80 -24.56 -14.96 -11.65
C GLN A 80 -26.10 -14.83 -11.57
N ARG A 81 -26.70 -14.76 -10.38
CA ARG A 81 -28.14 -14.56 -10.22
C ARG A 81 -28.59 -13.17 -10.68
N VAL A 82 -27.80 -12.13 -10.41
CA VAL A 82 -28.07 -10.77 -10.91
C VAL A 82 -27.95 -10.73 -12.44
N LEU A 83 -26.90 -11.32 -13.02
CA LEU A 83 -26.72 -11.41 -14.47
C LEU A 83 -27.82 -12.22 -15.16
N ARG A 84 -28.28 -13.33 -14.56
CA ARG A 84 -29.41 -14.12 -15.10
C ARG A 84 -30.72 -13.35 -15.05
N ARG A 85 -31.03 -12.66 -13.94
CA ARG A 85 -32.22 -11.81 -13.83
C ARG A 85 -32.21 -10.64 -14.82
N GLN A 86 -31.04 -10.10 -15.15
CA GLN A 86 -30.89 -9.04 -16.15
C GLN A 86 -31.15 -9.53 -17.59
N ASN A 87 -30.80 -10.78 -17.91
CA ASN A 87 -31.11 -11.37 -19.21
C ASN A 87 -32.61 -11.69 -19.40
N ASP A 88 -33.33 -11.98 -18.31
CA ASP A 88 -34.76 -12.30 -18.37
C ASP A 88 -35.67 -11.05 -18.46
N THR A 89 -35.18 -9.88 -18.01
CA THR A 89 -35.91 -8.60 -18.12
C THR A 89 -35.15 -7.60 -19.00
N ALA A 90 -35.19 -7.82 -20.31
CA ALA A 90 -34.70 -6.89 -21.33
C ALA A 90 -35.62 -5.65 -21.43
N THR A 91 -35.61 -4.80 -20.42
CA THR A 91 -36.10 -3.41 -20.50
C THR A 91 -34.93 -2.47 -20.33
N ALA A 92 -34.74 -1.59 -21.32
CA ALA A 92 -33.58 -0.72 -21.56
C ALA A 92 -33.40 0.43 -20.54
N SER A 93 -33.64 0.17 -19.26
CA SER A 93 -33.24 1.02 -18.14
C SER A 93 -32.59 0.12 -17.10
N GLY A 94 -31.30 -0.18 -17.31
CA GLY A 94 -30.52 -0.91 -16.31
C GLY A 94 -30.59 -0.15 -14.98
N PRO A 95 -30.81 -0.82 -13.84
CA PRO A 95 -30.77 -0.14 -12.56
C PRO A 95 -29.35 0.35 -12.38
N THR A 96 -29.15 1.67 -12.42
CA THR A 96 -27.99 2.30 -11.82
C THR A 96 -27.97 1.81 -10.38
N LEU A 97 -27.02 0.93 -10.04
CA LEU A 97 -26.73 0.59 -8.66
C LEU A 97 -26.39 1.89 -7.96
N HIS A 98 -27.38 2.53 -7.34
CA HIS A 98 -27.18 3.73 -6.55
C HIS A 98 -26.45 3.28 -5.28
N LEU A 99 -25.12 3.20 -5.41
CA LEU A 99 -24.17 2.56 -4.50
C LEU A 99 -23.91 3.41 -3.24
N ALA A 100 -24.86 4.23 -2.84
CA ALA A 100 -24.72 5.17 -1.73
C ALA A 100 -25.26 4.53 -0.44
N LEU A 101 -24.42 4.45 0.58
CA LEU A 101 -24.91 4.19 1.94
C LEU A 101 -25.83 5.35 2.32
N SER A 102 -26.92 5.05 3.02
CA SER A 102 -27.80 6.12 3.49
C SER A 102 -27.09 7.00 4.51
N ASP A 103 -27.42 8.28 4.49
CA ASP A 103 -26.94 9.24 5.47
C ASP A 103 -27.37 8.80 6.87
N LEU A 104 -26.47 9.00 7.83
CA LEU A 104 -26.70 8.68 9.22
C LEU A 104 -26.56 9.95 10.05
N GLU A 105 -27.66 10.37 10.67
CA GLU A 105 -27.68 11.51 11.61
C GLU A 105 -27.05 12.79 11.01
N GLY A 106 -27.29 13.05 9.72
CA GLY A 106 -26.76 14.22 8.99
C GLY A 106 -25.35 14.04 8.40
N THR A 107 -24.72 12.87 8.61
CA THR A 107 -23.43 12.53 7.98
C THR A 107 -23.67 11.74 6.69
N PRO A 108 -23.07 12.14 5.55
CA PRO A 108 -23.10 11.36 4.32
C PRO A 108 -22.65 9.93 4.55
N GLY A 109 -23.38 8.95 4.00
CA GLY A 109 -23.12 7.53 4.30
C GLY A 109 -21.70 7.03 3.96
N ASP A 110 -20.98 7.69 3.07
CA ASP A 110 -19.58 7.45 2.71
C ASP A 110 -18.57 8.00 3.75
N GLN A 111 -18.98 8.97 4.56
CA GLN A 111 -18.16 9.63 5.58
C GLN A 111 -18.40 9.08 6.99
N VAL A 112 -19.35 8.16 7.16
CA VAL A 112 -19.64 7.52 8.46
C VAL A 112 -18.44 6.66 8.89
N ALA A 113 -17.72 7.13 9.91
CA ALA A 113 -16.61 6.39 10.50
C ALA A 113 -17.11 5.16 11.28
N HIS A 114 -16.58 3.98 10.92
CA HIS A 114 -17.01 2.72 11.53
C HIS A 114 -15.87 1.71 11.75
N THR A 115 -16.04 0.80 12.70
CA THR A 115 -15.08 -0.28 13.02
C THR A 115 -15.63 -1.68 12.73
N PHE A 116 -16.63 -1.80 11.84
CA PHE A 116 -17.28 -3.08 11.50
C PHE A 116 -16.36 -4.14 10.91
N ARG A 117 -15.25 -3.72 10.28
CA ARG A 117 -14.22 -4.60 9.74
C ARG A 117 -12.84 -4.18 10.21
N ALA A 118 -11.93 -5.15 10.27
CA ALA A 118 -10.50 -4.85 10.38
C ALA A 118 -10.07 -3.96 9.20
N ARG A 119 -9.10 -3.08 9.44
CA ARG A 119 -8.48 -2.30 8.37
C ARG A 119 -7.50 -3.19 7.63
N THR A 120 -7.31 -2.93 6.34
CA THR A 120 -6.26 -3.56 5.53
C THR A 120 -5.16 -2.55 5.29
N ILE A 121 -3.91 -3.01 5.32
CA ILE A 121 -2.78 -2.18 4.89
C ILE A 121 -2.88 -1.89 3.38
N TYR A 122 -2.22 -0.82 2.94
CA TYR A 122 -2.17 -0.44 1.53
C TYR A 122 -1.38 -1.47 0.71
N CYS A 123 -0.14 -1.74 1.10
CA CYS A 123 0.70 -2.76 0.49
C CYS A 123 1.73 -3.30 1.47
N LEU A 124 2.27 -4.48 1.14
CA LEU A 124 3.44 -5.05 1.80
C LEU A 124 4.61 -4.85 0.85
N GLN A 125 5.62 -4.10 1.30
CA GLN A 125 6.81 -3.84 0.52
C GLN A 125 7.85 -4.91 0.78
N THR A 126 8.37 -5.53 -0.28
CA THR A 126 9.43 -6.52 -0.18
C THR A 126 10.72 -5.98 -0.77
N VAL A 127 11.84 -6.30 -0.13
CA VAL A 127 13.18 -5.99 -0.62
C VAL A 127 13.86 -7.31 -0.95
N GLN A 128 14.37 -7.43 -2.16
CA GLN A 128 14.99 -8.64 -2.68
C GLN A 128 16.28 -8.29 -3.41
N TRP A 129 17.22 -9.24 -3.41
CA TRP A 129 18.39 -9.16 -4.29
C TRP A 129 17.97 -9.23 -5.75
N ALA A 130 18.84 -8.78 -6.66
CA ALA A 130 18.61 -8.88 -8.10
C ALA A 130 18.38 -10.33 -8.57
N CYS A 131 18.90 -11.33 -7.84
CA CYS A 131 18.66 -12.74 -8.08
C CYS A 131 17.28 -13.24 -7.59
N GLY A 132 16.45 -12.38 -6.99
CA GLY A 132 15.12 -12.72 -6.46
C GLY A 132 15.12 -13.25 -5.01
N CYS A 133 16.28 -13.39 -4.37
CA CYS A 133 16.35 -13.83 -2.97
C CYS A 133 15.82 -12.73 -2.02
N PRO A 134 14.84 -13.03 -1.14
CA PRO A 134 14.25 -12.03 -0.25
C PRO A 134 15.23 -11.63 0.85
N ILE A 135 15.42 -10.33 1.04
CA ILE A 135 16.24 -9.75 2.11
C ILE A 135 15.37 -9.39 3.32
N GLY A 136 14.23 -8.78 3.05
CA GLY A 136 13.37 -8.24 4.09
C GLY A 136 12.08 -7.68 3.53
N TRP A 137 11.23 -7.20 4.42
CA TRP A 137 9.92 -6.66 4.06
C TRP A 137 9.39 -5.70 5.11
N GLY A 138 8.40 -4.90 4.73
CA GLY A 138 7.74 -3.93 5.59
C GLY A 138 6.31 -3.64 5.17
N LYS A 139 5.58 -2.87 5.98
CA LYS A 139 4.15 -2.58 5.79
C LYS A 139 3.94 -1.10 5.49
N CYS A 140 3.29 -0.82 4.37
CA CYS A 140 2.78 0.49 4.00
C CYS A 140 1.31 0.58 4.42
N TYR A 141 0.97 1.48 5.35
CA TYR A 141 -0.30 1.38 6.08
C TYR A 141 -1.43 2.07 5.31
N ASN A 142 -1.27 3.36 5.05
CA ASN A 142 -2.28 4.18 4.37
C ASN A 142 -1.91 4.45 2.91
N SER A 143 -0.62 4.51 2.61
CA SER A 143 -0.07 4.72 1.27
C SER A 143 1.32 4.12 1.17
N GLU A 144 1.80 3.93 -0.06
CA GLU A 144 3.20 3.65 -0.35
C GLU A 144 3.95 4.98 -0.45
N SER A 145 4.18 5.63 0.69
CA SER A 145 4.91 6.91 0.73
C SER A 145 6.41 6.70 0.86
N SER A 146 7.20 7.61 0.30
CA SER A 146 8.66 7.56 0.36
C SER A 146 9.21 7.54 1.80
N SER A 147 8.52 8.14 2.77
CA SER A 147 8.90 8.10 4.17
C SER A 147 8.69 6.73 4.81
N GLN A 148 7.58 6.05 4.48
CA GLN A 148 7.35 4.68 4.93
C GLN A 148 8.35 3.72 4.30
N VAL A 149 8.63 3.87 3.01
CA VAL A 149 9.63 3.04 2.30
C VAL A 149 11.03 3.25 2.88
N LEU A 150 11.46 4.50 3.11
CA LEU A 150 12.75 4.78 3.75
C LEU A 150 12.85 4.16 5.14
N GLY A 151 11.81 4.28 5.97
CA GLY A 151 11.78 3.64 7.29
C GLY A 151 11.85 2.11 7.23
N ILE A 152 11.29 1.49 6.18
CA ILE A 152 11.43 0.04 5.95
C ILE A 152 12.88 -0.30 5.59
N LEU A 153 13.51 0.46 4.69
CA LEU A 153 14.90 0.24 4.30
C LEU A 153 15.84 0.40 5.50
N ASP A 154 15.72 1.48 6.26
CA ASP A 154 16.59 1.73 7.43
C ASP A 154 16.45 0.63 8.48
N LYS A 155 15.23 0.11 8.70
CA LYS A 155 14.99 -1.01 9.60
C LYS A 155 15.64 -2.32 9.12
N ILE A 156 15.64 -2.60 7.80
CA ILE A 156 16.21 -3.84 7.25
C ILE A 156 17.71 -3.92 7.50
N TRP A 157 18.43 -2.80 7.41
CA TRP A 157 19.88 -2.73 7.58
C TRP A 157 20.33 -2.12 8.91
N GLU A 158 19.43 -1.93 9.87
CA GLU A 158 19.73 -1.34 11.18
C GLU A 158 20.84 -2.11 11.91
N GLU A 159 20.75 -3.44 11.92
CA GLU A 159 21.74 -4.33 12.56
C GLU A 159 23.00 -4.57 11.70
N HIS A 160 22.90 -4.35 10.38
CA HIS A 160 23.97 -4.63 9.42
C HIS A 160 24.18 -3.51 8.39
N PRO A 161 24.65 -2.32 8.80
CA PRO A 161 24.82 -1.18 7.89
C PRO A 161 25.78 -1.46 6.73
N ASN A 162 26.83 -2.24 6.98
CA ASN A 162 27.83 -2.62 5.97
C ASN A 162 27.28 -3.54 4.87
N SER A 163 26.12 -4.15 5.10
CA SER A 163 25.44 -5.01 4.11
C SER A 163 24.44 -4.23 3.25
N LYS A 164 24.28 -2.92 3.48
CA LYS A 164 23.40 -2.08 2.67
C LYS A 164 23.98 -1.96 1.25
N PRO A 165 23.19 -2.26 0.20
CA PRO A 165 23.68 -2.21 -1.16
C PRO A 165 24.01 -0.78 -1.57
N SER A 166 25.02 -0.64 -2.44
CA SER A 166 25.37 0.67 -3.03
C SER A 166 24.36 1.14 -4.07
N ILE A 167 23.59 0.21 -4.66
CA ILE A 167 22.60 0.49 -5.71
C ILE A 167 21.27 -0.17 -5.32
N LEU A 168 20.18 0.58 -5.45
CA LEU A 168 18.83 0.10 -5.21
C LEU A 168 17.94 0.49 -6.40
N ALA A 169 17.18 -0.48 -6.90
CA ALA A 169 16.18 -0.25 -7.94
C ALA A 169 14.79 -0.13 -7.29
N TYR A 170 14.07 0.94 -7.62
CA TYR A 170 12.73 1.25 -7.13
C TYR A 170 11.99 2.00 -8.24
N ASP A 171 10.69 1.78 -8.37
CA ASP A 171 9.88 2.37 -9.44
C ASP A 171 9.68 3.88 -9.27
N ASP A 172 9.51 4.36 -8.03
CA ASP A 172 9.47 5.78 -7.69
C ASP A 172 10.78 6.26 -7.06
N ALA A 173 11.91 5.87 -7.68
CA ALA A 173 13.26 6.13 -7.18
C ALA A 173 13.58 7.62 -7.04
N CYS A 174 13.08 8.46 -7.96
CA CYS A 174 13.37 9.88 -7.94
C CYS A 174 12.73 10.59 -6.74
N ASN A 175 11.45 10.32 -6.43
CA ASN A 175 10.81 10.87 -5.23
C ASN A 175 11.41 10.31 -3.95
N LEU A 176 11.78 9.03 -3.93
CA LEU A 176 12.48 8.43 -2.80
C LEU A 176 13.87 9.07 -2.57
N LEU A 177 14.65 9.27 -3.64
CA LEU A 177 15.96 9.91 -3.59
C LEU A 177 15.85 11.34 -3.09
N ARG A 178 14.87 12.09 -3.60
CA ARG A 178 14.56 13.44 -3.13
C ARG A 178 14.28 13.45 -1.64
N HIS A 179 13.40 12.55 -1.17
CA HIS A 179 13.07 12.42 0.25
C HIS A 179 14.31 12.12 1.11
N ILE A 180 15.17 11.18 0.69
CA ILE A 180 16.42 10.85 1.39
C ILE A 180 17.36 12.05 1.45
N GLN A 181 17.49 12.81 0.35
CA GLN A 181 18.34 13.99 0.31
C GLN A 181 17.89 15.05 1.32
N HIS A 182 16.58 15.27 1.44
CA HIS A 182 16.04 16.20 2.42
C HIS A 182 16.24 15.74 3.87
N THR A 183 16.17 14.43 4.13
CA THR A 183 16.21 13.85 5.48
C THR A 183 17.63 13.61 5.99
N THR A 184 18.49 12.96 5.18
CA THR A 184 19.71 12.30 5.70
C THR A 184 21.01 13.00 5.31
N ARG A 185 21.01 13.98 4.38
CA ARG A 185 22.20 14.78 3.98
C ARG A 185 23.50 13.98 3.71
N ALA A 186 23.43 12.67 3.45
CA ALA A 186 24.59 11.79 3.33
C ALA A 186 24.77 11.23 1.91
N LEU A 187 24.27 11.96 0.91
CA LEU A 187 24.40 11.56 -0.49
C LEU A 187 25.53 12.36 -1.17
N TRP A 188 26.12 11.77 -2.20
CA TRP A 188 27.09 12.44 -3.08
C TRP A 188 26.50 13.70 -3.77
N LEU A 189 25.18 13.88 -3.72
CA LEU A 189 24.41 15.04 -4.19
C LEU A 189 24.37 16.22 -3.22
N THR A 190 25.01 16.12 -2.05
CA THR A 190 25.03 17.17 -1.01
C THR A 190 25.55 18.52 -1.52
N GLY A 191 26.55 18.52 -2.38
CA GLY A 191 27.08 19.75 -2.99
C GLY A 191 26.09 20.50 -3.89
N TYR A 192 25.05 19.82 -4.38
CA TYR A 192 24.02 20.37 -5.27
C TYR A 192 22.67 20.56 -4.56
N GLU A 193 22.63 20.40 -3.23
CA GLU A 193 21.40 20.41 -2.45
C GLU A 193 20.62 21.72 -2.60
N ALA A 194 21.30 22.87 -2.57
CA ALA A 194 20.65 24.17 -2.65
C ALA A 194 19.84 24.34 -3.96
N GLN A 195 20.40 23.89 -5.09
CA GLN A 195 19.75 23.94 -6.39
C GLN A 195 18.63 22.90 -6.48
N LEU A 196 18.88 21.66 -6.04
CA LEU A 196 17.92 20.56 -6.14
C LEU A 196 16.68 20.78 -5.26
N ARG A 197 16.83 21.45 -4.10
CA ARG A 197 15.71 21.82 -3.23
C ARG A 197 14.74 22.81 -3.87
N GLN A 198 15.21 23.65 -4.79
CA GLN A 198 14.38 24.69 -5.42
C GLN A 198 13.61 24.19 -6.65
N MET A 199 13.90 22.98 -7.13
CA MET A 199 13.29 22.44 -8.35
C MET A 199 11.85 21.94 -8.11
N SER A 200 11.00 21.95 -9.13
CA SER A 200 9.74 21.17 -9.12
C SER A 200 10.03 19.67 -9.21
N ASP A 201 9.05 18.81 -8.92
CA ASP A 201 9.20 17.34 -9.04
C ASP A 201 9.63 16.93 -10.46
N THR A 202 9.00 17.49 -11.49
CA THR A 202 9.32 17.20 -12.89
C THR A 202 10.74 17.62 -13.27
N ASN A 203 11.20 18.76 -12.75
CA ASN A 203 12.55 19.26 -13.04
C ASN A 203 13.60 18.43 -12.31
N TYR A 204 13.36 18.07 -11.05
CA TYR A 204 14.23 17.19 -10.29
C TYR A 204 14.39 15.85 -11.00
N ASP A 205 13.27 15.25 -11.40
CA ASP A 205 13.23 13.97 -12.12
C ASP A 205 14.02 14.03 -13.43
N SER A 206 13.82 15.08 -14.23
CA SER A 206 14.53 15.27 -15.49
C SER A 206 16.05 15.42 -15.28
N VAL A 207 16.46 16.22 -14.29
CA VAL A 207 17.88 16.45 -13.99
C VAL A 207 18.56 15.17 -13.49
N VAL A 208 17.92 14.43 -12.59
CA VAL A 208 18.47 13.17 -12.08
C VAL A 208 18.61 12.14 -13.20
N HIS A 209 17.61 12.02 -14.08
CA HIS A 209 17.70 11.11 -15.23
C HIS A 209 18.83 11.47 -16.20
N VAL A 210 18.95 12.76 -16.57
CA VAL A 210 20.04 13.21 -17.45
C VAL A 210 21.41 12.97 -16.81
N LEU A 211 21.55 13.26 -15.51
CA LEU A 211 22.80 13.03 -14.81
C LEU A 211 23.17 11.55 -14.79
N MET A 212 22.21 10.66 -14.51
CA MET A 212 22.44 9.21 -14.53
C MET A 212 22.77 8.70 -15.93
N LEU A 213 22.18 9.28 -16.98
CA LEU A 213 22.50 8.96 -18.37
C LEU A 213 23.97 9.33 -18.70
N LEU A 214 24.39 10.56 -18.37
CA LEU A 214 25.78 11.00 -18.55
C LEU A 214 26.76 10.18 -17.73
N TYR A 215 26.37 9.81 -16.50
CA TYR A 215 27.18 8.94 -15.65
C TYR A 215 27.34 7.54 -16.27
N LYS A 216 26.26 6.98 -16.82
CA LYS A 216 26.26 5.69 -17.52
C LYS A 216 27.22 5.74 -18.72
N GLU A 217 27.13 6.75 -19.58
CA GLU A 217 28.05 6.95 -20.71
C GLU A 217 29.52 7.02 -20.25
N SER A 218 29.79 7.80 -19.19
CA SER A 218 31.14 7.89 -18.59
C SER A 218 31.64 6.57 -18.00
N VAL A 219 30.75 5.74 -17.45
CA VAL A 219 31.11 4.39 -16.97
C VAL A 219 31.42 3.48 -18.16
N GLU A 220 30.61 3.51 -19.21
CA GLU A 220 30.81 2.70 -20.43
C GLU A 220 32.17 3.00 -21.07
N GLU A 221 32.52 4.27 -21.28
CA GLU A 221 33.86 4.64 -21.78
C GLU A 221 35.00 4.12 -20.90
N ARG A 222 34.82 4.14 -19.58
CA ARG A 222 35.82 3.62 -18.63
C ARG A 222 35.95 2.10 -18.69
N VAL A 223 34.85 1.39 -18.96
CA VAL A 223 34.82 -0.06 -19.13
C VAL A 223 35.50 -0.45 -20.44
N GLU A 224 35.21 0.27 -21.53
CA GLU A 224 35.84 0.10 -22.84
C GLU A 224 37.35 0.32 -22.77
N LYS A 225 37.80 1.45 -22.18
CA LYS A 225 39.23 1.77 -22.00
C LYS A 225 39.98 0.71 -21.18
N LYS A 226 39.29 -0.01 -20.29
CA LYS A 226 39.87 -1.07 -19.46
C LYS A 226 39.76 -2.47 -20.08
N GLN A 227 39.22 -2.59 -21.30
CA GLN A 227 38.91 -3.87 -21.96
C GLN A 227 38.14 -4.86 -21.05
N ARG A 228 37.27 -4.33 -20.17
CA ARG A 228 36.46 -5.13 -19.26
C ARG A 228 35.06 -5.43 -19.81
N LEU A 229 34.89 -5.26 -21.12
CA LEU A 229 33.66 -5.64 -21.79
C LEU A 229 33.47 -7.15 -21.62
N LEU A 230 32.26 -7.55 -21.25
CA LEU A 230 31.85 -8.94 -21.28
C LEU A 230 31.88 -9.40 -22.74
N THR A 231 32.67 -10.43 -23.04
CA THR A 231 32.81 -10.97 -24.39
C THR A 231 31.50 -11.56 -24.90
N ASP A 232 31.31 -11.59 -26.22
CA ASP A 232 30.14 -12.22 -26.86
C ASP A 232 29.97 -13.68 -26.43
N ASP A 233 31.08 -14.36 -26.13
CA ASP A 233 31.07 -15.74 -25.63
C ASP A 233 30.42 -15.87 -24.24
N PHE A 234 30.53 -14.85 -23.38
CA PHE A 234 29.84 -14.82 -22.08
C PHE A 234 28.31 -14.77 -22.28
N TRP A 235 27.83 -13.92 -23.19
CA TRP A 235 26.40 -13.79 -23.48
C TRP A 235 25.82 -15.02 -24.18
N ARG A 236 26.61 -15.69 -25.03
CA ARG A 236 26.25 -17.01 -25.60
C ARG A 236 26.09 -18.07 -24.51
N GLN A 237 27.05 -18.16 -23.58
CA GLN A 237 26.95 -19.09 -22.44
C GLN A 237 25.70 -18.87 -21.58
N VAL A 238 25.38 -17.62 -21.25
CA VAL A 238 24.16 -17.30 -20.47
C VAL A 238 22.88 -17.67 -21.22
N SER A 239 22.87 -17.48 -22.55
CA SER A 239 21.72 -17.82 -23.39
C SER A 239 21.51 -19.35 -23.50
N ASP A 240 22.60 -20.12 -23.48
CA ASP A 240 22.56 -21.58 -23.57
C ASP A 240 22.24 -22.28 -22.22
N THR A 241 22.23 -21.53 -21.12
CA THR A 241 22.01 -22.07 -19.75
C THR A 241 20.56 -21.87 -19.24
N ASN A 242 19.68 -21.25 -20.04
CA ASN A 242 18.24 -21.12 -19.78
C ASN A 242 17.42 -22.03 -20.71
#